data_AF-A0AAU0WAH2-F1
#
_entry.id   AF-A0AAU0WAH2-F1
#
_cell.length_a   1.000
_cell.length_b   1.000
_cell.length_c   1.000
_cell.angle_alpha   90.00
_cell.angle_beta   90.00
_cell.angle_gamma   90.00
#
_symmetry.space_group_name_H-M   'P 1'
#
loop_
_entity.id
_entity.type
_entity.pdbx_description
1 polymer ?
#
loop_
_entity_poly.entity_id
_entity_poly.type
_entity_poly.pdbx_seq_one_letter_code
_entity_poly.pdbx_strand_id
1 'polypeptide(L)'
;MMEQLHKLVDRYGDCEQKPVRFRPGTWRSRLEPHDAAHVLDIGVECANGPSADRLIGRVDLTHLRDRVGDDPDTLRDLFVAVMIWGSGTTNGRGPRYTEVALSDVRMPTVLRATREAVRDGDLSGAYRQFVLNGVGRSFFTKWFAAVDDRDATCDRALILDDRVFRSLNALGWSSWKAAGTRHWPTRYATYVSSMHRWASSLGVTAD
;
A
#
# COMPACT_ATOMS: atom_id res chain seq x y z
N MET A 1 -4.39 -20.75 -16.89
CA MET A 1 -4.07 -19.52 -16.13
C MET A 1 -3.24 -18.55 -16.97
N MET A 2 -2.06 -18.91 -17.47
CA MET A 2 -1.22 -17.99 -18.28
C MET A 2 -1.95 -17.37 -19.48
N GLU A 3 -2.72 -18.15 -20.25
CA GLU A 3 -3.50 -17.62 -21.37
C GLU A 3 -4.56 -16.58 -20.93
N GLN A 4 -5.18 -16.78 -19.76
CA GLN A 4 -6.12 -15.80 -19.20
C GLN A 4 -5.40 -14.54 -18.71
N LEU A 5 -4.21 -14.69 -18.12
CA LEU A 5 -3.38 -13.56 -17.71
C LEU A 5 -2.96 -12.72 -18.92
N HIS A 6 -2.55 -13.35 -20.03
CA HIS A 6 -2.22 -12.65 -21.27
C HIS A 6 -3.39 -11.79 -21.76
N LYS A 7 -4.60 -12.37 -21.83
CA LYS A 7 -5.83 -11.62 -22.20
C LYS A 7 -6.13 -10.46 -21.25
N LEU A 8 -5.81 -10.59 -19.96
CA LEU A 8 -6.00 -9.51 -18.99
C LEU A 8 -4.95 -8.41 -19.15
N VAL A 9 -3.70 -8.76 -19.43
CA VAL A 9 -2.64 -7.79 -19.73
C VAL A 9 -2.97 -7.03 -21.01
N ASP A 10 -3.35 -7.71 -22.09
CA ASP A 10 -3.74 -7.04 -23.34
C ASP A 10 -4.90 -6.06 -23.15
N ARG A 11 -5.84 -6.40 -22.26
CA ARG A 11 -7.04 -5.59 -22.02
C ARG A 11 -6.81 -4.41 -21.08
N TYR A 12 -5.90 -4.56 -20.11
CA TYR A 12 -5.75 -3.62 -19.00
C TYR A 12 -4.34 -3.04 -18.85
N GLY A 13 -3.39 -3.38 -19.72
CA GLY A 13 -1.98 -2.96 -19.62
C GLY A 13 -1.79 -1.44 -19.61
N ASP A 14 -2.66 -0.71 -20.33
CA ASP A 14 -2.62 0.76 -20.37
C ASP A 14 -3.51 1.42 -19.29
N CYS A 15 -4.11 0.64 -18.39
CA CYS A 15 -5.00 1.17 -17.36
C CYS A 15 -4.22 1.59 -16.11
N GLU A 16 -4.05 2.90 -15.93
CA GLU A 16 -3.48 3.46 -14.70
C GLU A 16 -4.55 3.75 -13.64
N GLN A 17 -4.18 3.54 -12.38
CA GLN A 17 -5.03 3.97 -11.26
C GLN A 17 -5.04 5.49 -11.15
N LYS A 18 -6.23 6.09 -11.37
CA LYS A 18 -6.44 7.53 -11.18
C LYS A 18 -6.18 7.95 -9.72
N PRO A 19 -5.73 9.20 -9.48
CA PRO A 19 -5.62 9.77 -8.15
C PRO A 19 -6.91 9.61 -7.33
N VAL A 20 -6.74 9.35 -6.05
CA VAL A 20 -7.83 9.16 -5.09
C VAL A 20 -8.19 10.51 -4.50
N ARG A 21 -9.48 10.85 -4.57
CA ARG A 21 -10.03 12.02 -3.92
C ARG A 21 -10.20 11.80 -2.42
N PHE A 22 -9.76 12.75 -1.60
CA PHE A 22 -10.02 12.76 -0.17
C PHE A 22 -10.47 14.15 0.30
N ARG A 23 -11.13 14.20 1.46
CA ARG A 23 -11.62 15.44 2.07
C ARG A 23 -10.79 15.77 3.32
N PRO A 24 -9.86 16.73 3.26
CA PRO A 24 -9.03 17.13 4.40
C PRO A 24 -9.81 17.33 5.71
N GLY A 25 -10.97 17.99 5.66
CA GLY A 25 -11.80 18.24 6.84
C GLY A 25 -12.27 16.98 7.57
N THR A 26 -12.41 15.84 6.89
CA THR A 26 -12.80 14.55 7.51
C THR A 26 -11.64 13.88 8.25
N TRP A 27 -10.40 14.23 7.89
CA TRP A 27 -9.19 13.67 8.48
C TRP A 27 -8.61 14.56 9.58
N ARG A 28 -8.72 15.88 9.44
CA ARG A 28 -8.04 16.88 10.27
C ARG A 28 -8.16 16.62 11.77
N SER A 29 -9.38 16.49 12.29
CA SER A 29 -9.60 16.28 13.74
C SER A 29 -9.01 14.98 14.30
N ARG A 30 -8.69 14.01 13.42
CA ARG A 30 -8.09 12.70 13.75
C ARG A 30 -6.56 12.71 13.64
N LEU A 31 -5.99 13.70 12.96
CA LEU A 31 -4.55 13.80 12.70
C LEU A 31 -3.89 14.89 13.55
N GLU A 32 -4.61 15.96 13.90
CA GLU A 32 -4.10 17.05 14.74
C GLU A 32 -3.55 16.58 16.10
N PRO A 33 -4.23 15.66 16.84
CA PRO A 33 -3.69 15.17 18.12
C PRO A 33 -2.35 14.41 17.99
N HIS A 34 -1.98 14.01 16.77
CA HIS A 34 -0.79 13.22 16.46
C HIS A 34 0.23 14.01 15.64
N ASP A 35 0.06 15.33 15.51
CA ASP A 35 0.92 16.22 14.73
C ASP A 35 1.13 15.76 13.29
N ALA A 36 0.08 15.21 12.67
CA ALA A 36 0.10 14.64 11.32
C ALA A 36 -0.83 15.39 10.35
N ALA A 37 -1.40 16.52 10.75
CA ALA A 37 -2.41 17.25 9.98
C ALA A 37 -1.83 17.95 8.73
N HIS A 38 -0.55 18.26 8.71
CA HIS A 38 0.16 18.81 7.54
C HIS A 38 0.21 17.84 6.36
N VAL A 39 0.06 16.53 6.60
CA VAL A 39 -0.07 15.52 5.54
C VAL A 39 -1.29 15.79 4.64
N LEU A 40 -2.29 16.52 5.14
CA LEU A 40 -3.46 16.91 4.36
C LEU A 40 -3.15 17.93 3.26
N ASP A 41 -1.95 18.51 3.26
CA ASP A 41 -1.48 19.41 2.21
C ASP A 41 -0.74 18.68 1.07
N ILE A 42 -0.70 17.35 1.11
CA ILE A 42 -0.12 16.51 0.04
C ILE A 42 -1.11 16.36 -1.12
N GLY A 43 -0.56 16.16 -2.32
CA GLY A 43 -1.32 16.02 -3.56
C GLY A 43 -1.80 17.36 -4.11
N VAL A 44 -2.75 17.31 -5.04
CA VAL A 44 -3.25 18.50 -5.75
C VAL A 44 -4.69 18.83 -5.36
N GLU A 45 -5.04 20.12 -5.40
CA GLU A 45 -6.42 20.55 -5.17
C GLU A 45 -7.35 20.01 -6.26
N CYS A 46 -8.56 19.59 -5.87
CA CYS A 46 -9.54 19.09 -6.82
C CYS A 46 -10.27 20.26 -7.48
N ALA A 47 -9.91 20.58 -8.74
CA ALA A 47 -10.52 21.67 -9.50
C ALA A 47 -12.05 21.57 -9.69
N ASN A 48 -12.61 20.36 -9.62
CA ASN A 48 -14.03 20.07 -9.95
C ASN A 48 -14.81 19.42 -8.78
N GLY A 49 -14.51 19.79 -7.52
CA GLY A 49 -15.22 19.28 -6.33
C GLY A 49 -15.68 20.40 -5.38
N PRO A 50 -16.52 20.09 -4.36
CA PRO A 50 -16.71 20.95 -3.19
C PRO A 50 -15.36 21.48 -2.70
N SER A 51 -15.31 22.80 -2.48
CA SER A 51 -14.11 23.55 -2.09
C SER A 51 -13.35 22.82 -0.98
N ALA A 52 -12.04 22.63 -1.19
CA ALA A 52 -11.07 21.98 -0.30
C ALA A 52 -10.86 20.45 -0.43
N ASP A 53 -11.58 19.71 -1.28
CA ASP A 53 -11.20 18.32 -1.55
C ASP A 53 -9.87 18.26 -2.35
N ARG A 54 -9.06 17.22 -2.12
CA ARG A 54 -7.74 17.02 -2.74
C ARG A 54 -7.63 15.66 -3.40
N LEU A 55 -6.65 15.51 -4.28
CA LEU A 55 -6.32 14.29 -5.00
C LEU A 55 -4.92 13.81 -4.60
N ILE A 56 -4.79 12.53 -4.27
CA ILE A 56 -3.50 11.88 -3.98
C ILE A 56 -3.31 10.65 -4.88
N GLY A 57 -2.17 10.56 -5.55
CA GLY A 57 -1.80 9.46 -6.44
C GLY A 57 -0.50 8.76 -6.02
N ARG A 58 -0.11 7.74 -6.79
CA ARG A 58 1.15 7.01 -6.55
C ARG A 58 2.38 7.92 -6.67
N VAL A 59 2.37 8.87 -7.61
CA VAL A 59 3.44 9.88 -7.78
C VAL A 59 3.64 10.70 -6.51
N ASP A 60 2.56 11.13 -5.83
CA ASP A 60 2.66 11.87 -4.57
C ASP A 60 3.30 11.03 -3.46
N LEU A 61 2.95 9.73 -3.39
CA LEU A 61 3.55 8.80 -2.44
C LEU A 61 5.03 8.56 -2.73
N THR A 62 5.42 8.47 -4.01
CA THR A 62 6.82 8.36 -4.44
C THR A 62 7.61 9.61 -4.03
N HIS A 63 7.12 10.80 -4.37
CA HIS A 63 7.77 12.06 -3.97
C HIS A 63 7.87 12.22 -2.45
N LEU A 64 6.90 11.70 -1.70
CA LEU A 64 6.96 11.69 -0.25
C LEU A 64 8.02 10.71 0.24
N ARG A 65 7.99 9.44 -0.21
CA ARG A 65 8.99 8.42 0.12
C ARG A 65 10.42 8.91 -0.12
N ASP A 66 10.68 9.56 -1.24
CA ASP A 66 12.02 10.05 -1.60
C ASP A 66 12.54 11.16 -0.68
N ARG A 67 11.64 11.79 0.10
CA ARG A 67 11.97 12.79 1.14
C ARG A 67 11.99 12.22 2.55
N VAL A 68 11.53 10.98 2.75
CA VAL A 68 11.47 10.33 4.06
C VAL A 68 12.80 9.70 4.41
N GLY A 69 13.43 10.22 5.47
CA GLY A 69 14.58 9.58 6.13
C GLY A 69 14.14 8.45 7.06
N ASP A 70 14.99 8.01 7.98
CA ASP A 70 14.62 7.02 9.02
C ASP A 70 14.03 7.67 10.29
N ASP A 71 13.69 8.94 10.17
CA ASP A 71 13.03 9.74 11.19
C ASP A 71 11.58 9.25 11.41
N PRO A 72 11.17 8.95 12.67
CA PRO A 72 9.83 8.48 12.99
C PRO A 72 8.68 9.35 12.46
N ASP A 73 8.83 10.67 12.49
CA ASP A 73 7.77 11.60 12.12
C ASP A 73 7.57 11.58 10.61
N THR A 74 8.66 11.59 9.84
CA THR A 74 8.58 11.48 8.38
C THR A 74 8.02 10.12 7.93
N LEU A 75 8.33 9.03 8.63
CA LEU A 75 7.74 7.70 8.38
C LEU A 75 6.24 7.66 8.71
N ARG A 76 5.84 8.27 9.83
CA ARG A 76 4.42 8.45 10.21
C ARG A 76 3.68 9.21 9.12
N ASP A 77 4.26 10.28 8.59
CA ASP A 77 3.62 11.12 7.58
C ASP A 77 3.40 10.36 6.27
N LEU A 78 4.39 9.59 5.81
CA LEU A 78 4.22 8.70 4.67
C LEU A 78 3.18 7.63 4.94
N PHE A 79 3.18 7.03 6.12
CA PHE A 79 2.17 6.06 6.50
C PHE A 79 0.75 6.67 6.43
N VAL A 80 0.55 7.87 6.96
CA VAL A 80 -0.73 8.59 6.88
C VAL A 80 -1.12 8.86 5.43
N ALA A 81 -0.20 9.32 4.58
CA ALA A 81 -0.47 9.54 3.15
C ALA A 81 -0.91 8.24 2.45
N VAL A 82 -0.27 7.11 2.76
CA VAL A 82 -0.65 5.78 2.26
C VAL A 82 -2.03 5.38 2.75
N MET A 83 -2.39 5.67 4.00
CA MET A 83 -3.73 5.37 4.53
C MET A 83 -4.81 6.24 3.87
N ILE A 84 -4.53 7.52 3.61
CA ILE A 84 -5.43 8.42 2.88
C ILE A 84 -5.68 7.87 1.47
N TRP A 85 -4.59 7.59 0.74
CA TRP A 85 -4.67 7.01 -0.60
C TRP A 85 -5.41 5.65 -0.61
N GLY A 86 -5.09 4.78 0.36
CA GLY A 86 -5.67 3.44 0.47
C GLY A 86 -7.13 3.41 0.92
N SER A 87 -7.64 4.49 1.53
CA SER A 87 -9.03 4.57 2.03
C SER A 87 -10.06 4.85 0.94
N GLY A 88 -9.61 5.25 -0.25
CA GLY A 88 -10.48 5.51 -1.39
C GLY A 88 -11.32 6.78 -1.25
N THR A 89 -12.22 6.99 -2.21
CA THR A 89 -12.92 8.27 -2.43
C THR A 89 -14.06 8.58 -1.46
N THR A 90 -14.49 7.59 -0.66
CA THR A 90 -15.65 7.75 0.24
C THR A 90 -15.28 8.26 1.62
N ASN A 91 -13.99 8.48 1.92
CA ASN A 91 -13.50 8.95 3.23
C ASN A 91 -14.10 8.18 4.44
N GLY A 92 -14.46 6.90 4.24
CA GLY A 92 -15.33 6.15 5.15
C GLY A 92 -14.77 5.94 6.56
N ARG A 93 -14.32 4.73 6.87
CA ARG A 93 -13.74 4.43 8.20
C ARG A 93 -12.22 4.68 8.28
N GLY A 94 -11.61 5.08 7.17
CA GLY A 94 -10.17 5.32 7.02
C GLY A 94 -9.56 6.24 8.09
N PRO A 95 -10.12 7.45 8.30
CA PRO A 95 -9.62 8.37 9.33
C PRO A 95 -9.61 7.75 10.74
N ARG A 96 -10.72 7.07 11.11
CA ARG A 96 -10.84 6.41 12.41
C ARG A 96 -9.81 5.31 12.60
N TYR A 97 -9.59 4.46 11.60
CA TYR A 97 -8.61 3.37 11.71
C TYR A 97 -7.17 3.89 11.70
N THR A 98 -6.91 5.00 11.01
CA THR A 98 -5.60 5.65 10.98
C THR A 98 -5.28 6.28 12.33
N GLU A 99 -6.23 6.96 12.97
CA GLU A 99 -6.09 7.46 14.35
C GLU A 99 -5.78 6.34 15.34
N VAL A 100 -6.47 5.20 15.22
CA VAL A 100 -6.20 4.02 16.08
C VAL A 100 -4.76 3.51 15.89
N ALA A 101 -4.22 3.57 14.67
CA ALA A 101 -2.84 3.21 14.39
C ALA A 101 -1.86 4.25 14.97
N LEU A 102 -2.15 5.54 14.79
CA LEU A 102 -1.34 6.65 15.31
C LEU A 102 -1.30 6.68 16.85
N SER A 103 -2.34 6.15 17.50
CA SER A 103 -2.40 5.98 18.96
C SER A 103 -1.64 4.75 19.46
N ASP A 104 -1.12 3.89 18.58
CA ASP A 104 -0.37 2.70 18.95
C ASP A 104 1.08 3.06 19.25
N VAL A 105 1.50 2.88 20.50
CA VAL A 105 2.86 3.17 20.98
C VAL A 105 3.96 2.44 20.21
N ARG A 106 3.60 1.35 19.49
CA ARG A 106 4.54 0.56 18.69
C ARG A 106 4.80 1.16 17.30
N MET A 107 4.01 2.16 16.86
CA MET A 107 4.06 2.69 15.50
C MET A 107 5.47 3.05 15.01
N PRO A 108 6.27 3.86 15.73
CA PRO A 108 7.61 4.21 15.26
C PRO A 108 8.49 2.99 14.97
N THR A 109 8.50 2.01 15.88
CA THR A 109 9.30 0.80 15.76
C THR A 109 8.79 -0.10 14.64
N VAL A 110 7.48 -0.27 14.49
CA VAL A 110 6.89 -1.12 13.44
C VAL A 110 7.14 -0.53 12.05
N LEU A 111 6.95 0.78 11.86
CA LEU A 111 7.19 1.42 10.57
C LEU A 111 8.66 1.31 10.16
N ARG A 112 9.60 1.57 11.09
CA ARG A 112 11.03 1.40 10.83
C ARG A 112 11.39 -0.05 10.47
N ALA A 113 11.05 -1.00 11.34
CA ALA A 113 11.42 -2.41 11.16
C ALA A 113 10.85 -2.99 9.87
N THR A 114 9.60 -2.64 9.53
CA THR A 114 8.97 -3.16 8.31
C THR A 114 9.48 -2.49 7.04
N ARG A 115 9.90 -1.22 7.10
CA ARG A 115 10.63 -0.58 5.99
C ARG A 115 11.99 -1.24 5.76
N GLU A 116 12.76 -1.46 6.81
CA GLU A 116 14.06 -2.15 6.75
C GLU A 116 13.88 -3.55 6.14
N ALA A 117 12.94 -4.34 6.66
CA ALA A 117 12.66 -5.67 6.13
C ALA A 117 12.21 -5.64 4.65
N VAL A 118 11.44 -4.64 4.21
CA VAL A 118 11.10 -4.47 2.79
C VAL A 118 12.33 -4.15 1.96
N ARG A 119 13.20 -3.24 2.41
CA ARG A 119 14.46 -2.86 1.75
C ARG A 119 15.45 -4.02 1.64
N ASP A 120 15.48 -4.90 2.63
CA ASP A 120 16.29 -6.12 2.61
C ASP A 120 15.66 -7.23 1.77
N GLY A 121 14.42 -7.05 1.32
CA GLY A 121 13.64 -8.04 0.58
C GLY A 121 13.05 -9.17 1.42
N ASP A 122 13.12 -9.09 2.75
CA ASP A 122 12.42 -10.00 3.66
C ASP A 122 10.93 -9.62 3.80
N LEU A 123 10.17 -9.81 2.72
CA LEU A 123 8.73 -9.51 2.71
C LEU A 123 7.92 -10.40 3.67
N SER A 124 8.43 -11.60 3.98
CA SER A 124 7.83 -12.49 4.99
C SER A 124 8.08 -11.93 6.39
N GLY A 125 9.30 -11.46 6.68
CA GLY A 125 9.64 -10.76 7.91
C GLY A 125 8.84 -9.48 8.09
N ALA A 126 8.77 -8.63 7.06
CA ALA A 126 7.95 -7.42 7.07
C ALA A 126 6.48 -7.74 7.42
N TYR A 127 5.89 -8.76 6.76
CA TYR A 127 4.53 -9.19 7.05
C TYR A 127 4.35 -9.64 8.50
N ARG A 128 5.29 -10.42 9.04
CA ARG A 128 5.24 -10.91 10.43
C ARG A 128 5.40 -9.78 11.45
N GLN A 129 6.23 -8.79 11.15
CA GLN A 129 6.55 -7.67 12.04
C GLN A 129 5.46 -6.59 12.04
N PHE A 130 4.68 -6.44 10.97
CA PHE A 130 3.66 -5.41 10.90
C PHE A 130 2.47 -5.72 11.82
N VAL A 131 2.44 -5.06 12.98
CA VAL A 131 1.37 -5.19 13.96
C VAL A 131 1.00 -3.81 14.52
N LEU A 132 0.05 -3.14 13.87
CA LEU A 132 -0.56 -1.90 14.36
C LEU A 132 -2.07 -2.03 14.48
N ASN A 133 -2.61 -1.48 15.57
CA ASN A 133 -4.04 -1.43 15.77
C ASN A 133 -4.73 -0.65 14.62
N GLY A 134 -5.92 -1.10 14.21
CA GLY A 134 -6.68 -0.44 13.14
C GLY A 134 -6.21 -0.77 11.72
N VAL A 135 -5.04 -1.39 11.51
CA VAL A 135 -4.49 -1.66 10.18
C VAL A 135 -4.58 -3.14 9.83
N GLY A 136 -5.43 -3.47 8.85
CA GLY A 136 -5.53 -4.83 8.30
C GLY A 136 -4.55 -5.11 7.16
N ARG A 137 -4.47 -6.39 6.74
CA ARG A 137 -3.62 -6.87 5.62
C ARG A 137 -3.71 -6.02 4.35
N SER A 138 -4.92 -5.71 3.94
CA SER A 138 -5.17 -4.94 2.72
C SER A 138 -4.58 -3.53 2.77
N PHE A 139 -4.28 -3.00 3.97
CA PHE A 139 -3.69 -1.67 4.16
C PHE A 139 -2.20 -1.72 4.41
N PHE A 140 -1.69 -2.62 5.26
CA PHE A 140 -0.24 -2.65 5.50
C PHE A 140 0.56 -3.12 4.28
N THR A 141 -0.03 -3.91 3.37
CA THR A 141 0.64 -4.25 2.10
C THR A 141 0.74 -3.04 1.16
N LYS A 142 -0.11 -2.01 1.34
CA LYS A 142 0.06 -0.70 0.68
C LYS A 142 1.25 0.07 1.27
N TRP A 143 1.43 -0.01 2.59
CA TRP A 143 2.63 0.52 3.24
C TRP A 143 3.89 -0.15 2.68
N PHE A 144 3.93 -1.47 2.58
CA PHE A 144 5.08 -2.18 1.99
C PHE A 144 5.37 -1.73 0.56
N ALA A 145 4.35 -1.66 -0.30
CA ALA A 145 4.52 -1.19 -1.67
C ALA A 145 4.99 0.28 -1.76
N ALA A 146 4.56 1.14 -0.82
CA ALA A 146 4.91 2.55 -0.80
C ALA A 146 6.33 2.82 -0.28
N VAL A 147 6.86 1.97 0.62
CA VAL A 147 8.23 2.11 1.13
C VAL A 147 9.28 1.35 0.35
N ASP A 148 8.86 0.49 -0.59
CA ASP A 148 9.79 -0.24 -1.43
C ASP A 148 10.45 0.68 -2.45
N ASP A 149 11.74 0.94 -2.24
CA ASP A 149 12.62 1.73 -3.09
C ASP A 149 13.73 0.88 -3.73
N ARG A 150 13.64 -0.45 -3.63
CA ARG A 150 14.60 -1.37 -4.25
C ARG A 150 14.54 -1.29 -5.77
N ASP A 151 15.53 -1.83 -6.47
CA ASP A 151 15.56 -1.81 -7.94
C ASP A 151 14.38 -2.58 -8.58
N ALA A 152 14.02 -2.24 -9.82
CA ALA A 152 12.92 -2.87 -10.55
C ALA A 152 13.20 -4.35 -10.95
N THR A 153 14.46 -4.77 -10.90
CA THR A 153 14.87 -6.17 -11.07
C THR A 153 14.59 -7.03 -9.84
N CYS A 154 14.33 -6.42 -8.68
CA CYS A 154 13.92 -7.14 -7.48
C CYS A 154 12.42 -7.44 -7.49
N ASP A 155 12.03 -8.52 -6.83
CA ASP A 155 10.63 -8.79 -6.48
C ASP A 155 10.14 -7.75 -5.44
N ARG A 156 9.74 -6.57 -5.93
CA ARG A 156 9.20 -5.47 -5.12
C ARG A 156 7.90 -5.86 -4.43
N ALA A 157 7.64 -5.28 -3.27
CA ALA A 157 6.42 -5.47 -2.51
C ALA A 157 5.20 -5.06 -3.34
N LEU A 158 4.22 -5.96 -3.43
CA LEU A 158 2.96 -5.71 -4.13
C LEU A 158 1.81 -5.62 -3.13
N ILE A 159 0.78 -4.89 -3.52
CA ILE A 159 -0.44 -4.74 -2.72
C ILE A 159 -1.24 -6.05 -2.79
N LEU A 160 -1.69 -6.55 -1.63
CA LEU A 160 -2.57 -7.72 -1.54
C LEU A 160 -3.84 -7.34 -0.79
N ASP A 161 -4.71 -6.60 -1.47
CA ASP A 161 -6.03 -6.27 -0.97
C ASP A 161 -7.07 -7.33 -1.34
N ASP A 162 -8.30 -7.15 -0.86
CA ASP A 162 -9.37 -8.12 -1.09
C ASP A 162 -9.80 -8.19 -2.56
N ARG A 163 -9.63 -7.14 -3.35
CA ARG A 163 -9.97 -7.15 -4.79
C ARG A 163 -8.94 -7.96 -5.57
N VAL A 164 -7.65 -7.73 -5.32
CA VAL A 164 -6.56 -8.54 -5.90
C VAL A 164 -6.75 -10.00 -5.50
N PHE A 165 -6.95 -10.26 -4.22
CA PHE A 165 -7.10 -11.62 -3.71
C PHE A 165 -8.31 -12.34 -4.32
N ARG A 166 -9.47 -11.68 -4.44
CA ARG A 166 -10.66 -12.24 -5.12
C ARG A 166 -10.42 -12.50 -6.60
N SER A 167 -9.73 -11.60 -7.30
CA SER A 167 -9.43 -11.75 -8.73
C SER A 167 -8.52 -12.94 -8.99
N LEU A 168 -7.48 -13.12 -8.18
CA LEU A 168 -6.60 -14.29 -8.27
C LEU A 168 -7.33 -15.60 -7.97
N ASN A 169 -8.21 -15.62 -6.96
CA ASN A 169 -9.05 -16.79 -6.67
C ASN A 169 -9.99 -17.12 -7.84
N ALA A 170 -10.56 -16.10 -8.50
CA ALA A 170 -11.41 -16.29 -9.69
C ALA A 170 -10.64 -16.85 -10.89
N LEU A 171 -9.33 -16.57 -10.98
CA LEU A 171 -8.42 -17.19 -11.95
C LEU A 171 -7.95 -18.61 -11.54
N GLY A 172 -8.44 -19.13 -10.41
CA GLY A 172 -8.08 -20.43 -9.87
C GLY A 172 -6.76 -20.46 -9.12
N TRP A 173 -6.12 -19.31 -8.88
CA TRP A 173 -4.91 -19.24 -8.07
C TRP A 173 -5.24 -19.15 -6.59
N SER A 174 -4.57 -19.94 -5.76
CA SER A 174 -4.73 -19.95 -4.32
C SER A 174 -3.39 -19.75 -3.63
N SER A 175 -3.29 -18.72 -2.78
CA SER A 175 -2.02 -18.40 -2.12
C SER A 175 -1.52 -19.48 -1.17
N TRP A 176 -2.41 -20.20 -0.49
CA TRP A 176 -1.99 -21.28 0.43
C TRP A 176 -1.57 -22.54 -0.33
N LYS A 177 -2.17 -22.82 -1.49
CA LYS A 177 -1.73 -23.93 -2.35
C LYS A 177 -0.38 -23.60 -2.96
N ALA A 178 -0.23 -22.38 -3.48
CA ALA A 178 1.03 -21.90 -4.06
C ALA A 178 2.17 -21.91 -3.03
N ALA A 179 1.89 -21.51 -1.79
CA ALA A 179 2.89 -21.46 -0.72
C ALA A 179 3.13 -22.82 -0.02
N GLY A 180 2.28 -23.83 -0.25
CA GLY A 180 2.32 -25.09 0.49
C GLY A 180 2.01 -24.96 1.99
N THR A 181 1.53 -23.81 2.45
CA THR A 181 1.28 -23.52 3.87
C THR A 181 0.12 -22.54 4.05
N ARG A 182 -0.53 -22.59 5.22
CA ARG A 182 -1.52 -21.59 5.64
C ARG A 182 -0.89 -20.35 6.27
N HIS A 183 0.40 -20.39 6.58
CA HIS A 183 1.15 -19.30 7.20
C HIS A 183 1.17 -18.05 6.29
N TRP A 184 0.49 -16.99 6.74
CA TRP A 184 0.26 -15.78 5.95
C TRP A 184 1.53 -15.05 5.47
N PRO A 185 2.57 -14.87 6.30
CA PRO A 185 3.83 -14.28 5.84
C PRO A 185 4.42 -14.99 4.62
N THR A 186 4.49 -16.32 4.67
CA THR A 186 4.97 -17.14 3.54
C THR A 186 4.06 -16.98 2.32
N ARG A 187 2.73 -16.97 2.53
CA ARG A 187 1.75 -16.78 1.45
C ARG A 187 1.87 -15.42 0.75
N TYR A 188 2.22 -14.37 1.49
CA TYR A 188 2.45 -13.04 0.92
C TYR A 188 3.73 -13.00 0.08
N ALA A 189 4.85 -13.52 0.58
CA ALA A 189 6.09 -13.63 -0.19
C ALA A 189 5.91 -14.50 -1.46
N THR A 190 5.16 -15.61 -1.35
CA THR A 190 4.81 -16.44 -2.52
C THR A 190 3.90 -15.71 -3.51
N TYR A 191 2.95 -14.90 -3.02
CA TYR A 191 2.13 -14.05 -3.88
C TYR A 191 3.00 -13.10 -4.70
N VAL A 192 3.88 -12.35 -4.04
CA VAL A 192 4.75 -11.35 -4.70
C VAL A 192 5.63 -12.01 -5.76
N SER A 193 6.37 -13.05 -5.40
CA SER A 193 7.24 -13.76 -6.36
C SER A 193 6.48 -14.46 -7.48
N SER A 194 5.21 -14.86 -7.27
CA SER A 194 4.38 -15.41 -8.34
C SER A 194 3.97 -14.33 -9.34
N MET A 195 3.58 -13.14 -8.85
CA MET A 195 3.19 -12.03 -9.74
C MET A 195 4.37 -11.54 -10.58
N HIS A 196 5.55 -11.33 -9.98
CA HIS A 196 6.75 -10.90 -10.70
C HIS A 196 7.17 -11.91 -11.77
N ARG A 197 7.13 -13.21 -11.45
CA ARG A 197 7.41 -14.27 -12.42
C ARG A 197 6.43 -14.25 -13.59
N TRP A 198 5.14 -14.05 -13.33
CA TRP A 198 4.14 -13.96 -14.39
C TRP A 198 4.33 -12.70 -15.24
N ALA A 199 4.55 -11.55 -14.60
CA ALA A 199 4.80 -10.28 -15.28
C ALA A 199 6.03 -10.39 -16.20
N SER A 200 7.14 -10.94 -15.68
CA SER A 200 8.35 -11.22 -16.47
C SER A 200 8.05 -12.13 -17.67
N SER A 201 7.30 -13.22 -17.49
CA SER A 201 6.93 -14.12 -18.60
C SER A 201 5.99 -13.49 -19.64
N LEU A 202 5.31 -12.41 -19.27
CA LEU A 202 4.39 -11.66 -20.12
C LEU A 202 5.02 -10.38 -20.69
N GLY A 203 6.29 -10.09 -20.36
CA GLY A 203 6.98 -8.89 -20.83
C GLY A 203 6.47 -7.59 -20.20
N VAL A 204 5.86 -7.64 -19.02
CA VAL A 204 5.34 -6.47 -18.28
C VAL A 204 5.96 -6.34 -16.89
N THR A 205 5.78 -5.19 -16.26
CA THR A 205 6.16 -4.94 -14.86
C THR A 205 4.98 -5.26 -13.93
N ALA A 206 5.25 -5.76 -12.73
CA ALA A 206 4.24 -5.87 -11.68
C ALA A 206 4.29 -4.65 -10.75
N ASP A 207 3.18 -3.91 -10.63
CA ASP A 207 3.07 -2.65 -9.87
C ASP A 207 1.69 -2.39 -9.18
#